data_AF-A0A923U041-F1
#
_entry.id   AF-A0A923U041-F1
#
_cell.length_a   1.000
_cell.length_b   1.000
_cell.length_c   1.000
_cell.angle_alpha   90.00
_cell.angle_beta   90.00
_cell.angle_gamma   90.00
#
_symmetry.space_group_name_H-M   'P 1'
#
loop_
_entity.id
_entity.type
_entity.pdbx_description
1 polymer ?
#
loop_
_entity_poly.entity_id
_entity_poly.type
_entity_poly.pdbx_seq_one_letter_code
_entity_poly.pdbx_strand_id
1 'polypeptide(L)'
;MISLGCFGITASIAQNSSGINTPTPNPKAALEIKTAFGTSQGLLIPRLKTVDRPAFNPLTELESGLMFYDTDKDSIFYWTGANWLSLMTNSSTTPTTGTGVVNNVARWTTSSNLGTGILKDNGSRVYIGAETGTGDLNVNSTSTTSIRLANTGASVGLALITGYSTQLKNKIEFTDDLYFSPVAYASLGVGANPVNYMVMKNNGNVGIGTPPTEKLHLYSGDVTSALIQASSVGFSVAQASLKLQVNADIWELKAFRNILSMTTQRPELTIGVGGQNLFNFTYYTLEPWGDNVKDLGTSVYRWKDIYLANAPKVSSDRRLKENIETLKYGLDAIQKLKPVTYSLKDDVSHKTKLGLIAQEVRTIIPEVVSGNESKGENLSITYSDLIPVLINSIKEQQKTIDSLITQNKSFSNRILLLEKK
;
A
#
# COMPACT_ATOMS: atom_id res chain seq x y z
N MET A 1 81.39 78.73 70.03
CA MET A 1 81.50 77.26 69.99
C MET A 1 80.96 76.81 68.64
N ILE A 2 81.82 76.25 67.79
CA ILE A 2 81.56 75.93 66.38
C ILE A 2 80.60 74.72 66.31
N SER A 3 79.53 74.83 65.53
CA SER A 3 78.62 73.72 65.20
C SER A 3 78.93 73.24 63.79
N LEU A 4 79.48 72.03 63.69
CA LEU A 4 79.79 71.32 62.45
C LEU A 4 78.54 70.53 62.03
N GLY A 5 77.86 70.97 60.98
CA GLY A 5 76.75 70.27 60.34
C GLY A 5 77.17 69.78 58.95
N CYS A 6 77.44 68.49 58.84
CA CYS A 6 77.85 67.78 57.63
C CYS A 6 76.84 67.96 56.49
N PHE A 7 77.24 68.62 55.39
CA PHE A 7 76.45 68.72 54.15
C PHE A 7 76.67 67.47 53.30
N GLY A 8 75.69 66.57 53.31
CA GLY A 8 75.64 65.43 52.39
C GLY A 8 75.35 65.91 50.96
N ILE A 9 76.33 65.73 50.08
CA ILE A 9 76.19 65.87 48.63
C ILE A 9 75.30 64.71 48.15
N THR A 10 74.07 65.02 47.74
CA THR A 10 73.27 64.09 46.93
C THR A 10 73.50 64.45 45.46
N ALA A 11 74.24 63.60 44.75
CA ALA A 11 74.35 63.68 43.30
C ALA A 11 72.99 63.34 42.68
N SER A 12 72.31 64.33 42.11
CA SER A 12 71.15 64.08 41.25
C SER A 12 71.66 63.55 39.91
N ILE A 13 71.29 62.31 39.60
CA ILE A 13 71.58 61.62 38.35
C ILE A 13 70.90 62.41 37.22
N ALA A 14 71.66 62.83 36.21
CA ALA A 14 71.09 63.41 35.00
C ALA A 14 70.21 62.35 34.32
N GLN A 15 68.89 62.58 34.26
CA GLN A 15 67.95 61.73 33.56
C GLN A 15 67.93 62.14 32.08
N ASN A 16 68.12 61.18 31.15
CA ASN A 16 68.05 61.43 29.70
C ASN A 16 66.61 61.66 29.18
N SER A 17 65.59 61.61 30.03
CA SER A 17 64.18 61.80 29.69
C SER A 17 63.63 63.08 30.33
N SER A 18 62.95 63.91 29.54
CA SER A 18 62.23 65.10 30.04
C SER A 18 60.78 64.75 30.33
N GLY A 19 60.24 65.21 31.46
CA GLY A 19 58.81 65.05 31.78
C GLY A 19 58.15 66.38 32.07
N ILE A 20 56.94 66.58 31.55
CA ILE A 20 56.05 67.67 31.97
C ILE A 20 54.97 67.06 32.86
N ASN A 21 54.84 67.58 34.09
CA ASN A 21 53.91 67.10 35.13
C ASN A 21 54.06 65.62 35.52
N THR A 22 55.23 65.01 35.32
CA THR A 22 55.56 63.68 35.84
C THR A 22 56.98 63.70 36.44
N PRO A 23 57.13 63.51 37.77
CA PRO A 23 58.45 63.55 38.41
C PRO A 23 59.29 62.30 38.12
N THR A 24 58.68 61.25 37.54
CA THR A 24 59.33 60.03 37.08
C THR A 24 58.96 59.75 35.62
N PRO A 25 59.57 60.49 34.66
CA PRO A 25 59.29 60.28 33.24
C PRO A 25 59.74 58.88 32.82
N ASN A 26 58.99 58.26 31.93
CA ASN A 26 59.29 56.94 31.39
C ASN A 26 60.73 56.91 30.84
N PRO A 27 61.60 56.01 31.32
CA PRO A 27 63.02 55.98 30.91
C PRO A 27 63.21 55.63 29.43
N LYS A 28 62.17 55.17 28.72
CA LYS A 28 62.18 54.89 27.28
C LYS A 28 61.64 56.04 26.41
N ALA A 29 61.14 57.12 27.00
CA ALA A 29 60.63 58.28 26.26
C ALA A 29 61.57 59.47 26.43
N ALA A 30 61.95 60.14 25.34
CA ALA A 30 62.71 61.39 25.41
C ALA A 30 61.87 62.53 26.02
N LEU A 31 60.54 62.50 25.81
CA LEU A 31 59.57 63.42 26.38
C LEU A 31 58.30 62.67 26.81
N GLU A 32 57.90 62.79 28.07
CA GLU A 32 56.58 62.35 28.56
C GLU A 32 55.76 63.56 29.03
N ILE A 33 54.53 63.68 28.56
CA ILE A 33 53.61 64.74 28.98
C ILE A 33 52.41 64.07 29.66
N LYS A 34 52.25 64.31 30.96
CA LYS A 34 51.01 63.97 31.69
C LYS A 34 50.18 65.23 31.91
N THR A 35 48.86 65.10 31.88
CA THR A 35 47.98 66.18 32.32
C THR A 35 47.97 66.25 33.85
N ALA A 36 47.73 67.43 34.42
CA ALA A 36 47.50 67.52 35.85
C ALA A 36 46.26 66.68 36.22
N PHE A 37 46.30 66.00 37.37
CA PHE A 37 45.21 65.13 37.81
C PHE A 37 43.88 65.89 37.82
N GLY A 38 42.87 65.35 37.11
CA GLY A 38 41.54 65.97 36.98
C GLY A 38 41.40 67.05 35.89
N THR A 39 42.38 67.21 34.99
CA THR A 39 42.31 68.19 33.89
C THR A 39 42.23 67.52 32.50
N SER A 40 41.43 68.10 31.60
CA SER A 40 41.29 67.67 30.20
C SER A 40 42.16 68.53 29.27
N GLN A 41 43.48 68.40 29.40
CA GLN A 41 44.43 69.09 28.51
C GLN A 41 45.01 68.10 27.48
N GLY A 42 45.39 68.59 26.30
CA GLY A 42 46.02 67.80 25.24
C GLY A 42 47.33 68.43 24.76
N LEU A 43 48.02 67.78 23.83
CA LEU A 43 49.18 68.34 23.14
C LEU A 43 48.72 69.10 21.88
N LEU A 44 48.99 70.40 21.82
CA LEU A 44 48.75 71.19 20.62
C LEU A 44 50.02 71.20 19.76
N ILE A 45 50.04 70.36 18.72
CA ILE A 45 51.15 70.28 17.74
C ILE A 45 51.09 71.45 16.74
N PRO A 46 52.18 71.76 16.01
CA PRO A 46 52.17 72.80 14.98
C PRO A 46 51.03 72.60 13.98
N ARG A 47 50.33 73.69 13.66
CA ARG A 47 49.19 73.70 12.73
C ARG A 47 49.60 74.42 11.46
N LEU A 48 49.43 73.75 10.33
CA LEU A 48 49.82 74.26 9.01
C LEU A 48 48.70 74.03 8.00
N LYS A 49 48.70 74.79 6.91
CA LYS A 49 47.87 74.47 5.75
C LYS A 49 48.60 73.48 4.85
N THR A 50 47.86 72.79 3.97
CA THR A 50 48.46 71.83 3.02
C THR A 50 49.49 72.50 2.11
N VAL A 51 49.28 73.79 1.79
CA VAL A 51 50.17 74.63 0.99
C VAL A 51 51.51 74.93 1.68
N ASP A 52 51.59 74.89 3.01
CA ASP A 52 52.80 75.27 3.75
C ASP A 52 53.81 74.10 3.86
N ARG A 53 53.40 72.86 3.55
CA ARG A 53 54.24 71.66 3.68
C ARG A 53 55.57 71.70 2.92
N PRO A 54 55.65 72.26 1.69
CA PRO A 54 56.92 72.35 0.96
C PRO A 54 57.97 73.22 1.67
N ALA A 55 57.57 74.08 2.63
CA ALA A 55 58.51 74.94 3.37
C ALA A 55 59.46 74.14 4.28
N PHE A 56 59.15 72.87 4.58
CA PHE A 56 60.06 71.98 5.29
C PHE A 56 61.17 71.40 4.41
N ASN A 57 61.13 71.59 3.09
CA ASN A 57 62.10 71.01 2.16
C ASN A 57 63.48 71.72 2.23
N PRO A 58 64.60 70.98 2.29
CA PRO A 58 64.71 69.52 2.24
C PRO A 58 64.50 68.84 3.60
N LEU A 59 63.54 67.90 3.66
CA LEU A 59 63.45 66.88 4.71
C LEU A 59 64.11 65.59 4.21
N THR A 60 64.74 64.85 5.12
CA THR A 60 65.42 63.58 4.85
C THR A 60 64.91 62.48 5.79
N GLU A 61 65.54 61.31 5.81
CA GLU A 61 65.22 60.26 6.79
C GLU A 61 65.49 60.68 8.25
N LEU A 62 66.33 61.70 8.48
CA LEU A 62 66.65 62.19 9.83
C LEU A 62 65.44 62.79 10.56
N GLU A 63 64.50 63.38 9.82
CA GLU A 63 63.28 63.98 10.37
C GLU A 63 62.10 63.00 10.37
N SER A 64 62.33 61.69 10.18
CA SER A 64 61.27 60.68 10.25
C SER A 64 60.58 60.71 11.62
N GLY A 65 59.26 60.79 11.61
CA GLY A 65 58.44 61.01 12.80
C GLY A 65 58.15 62.48 13.14
N LEU A 66 58.60 63.45 12.33
CA LEU A 66 58.14 64.84 12.43
C LEU A 66 56.62 64.91 12.19
N MET A 67 55.88 65.56 13.08
CA MET A 67 54.41 65.62 13.04
C MET A 67 53.89 67.05 13.01
N PHE A 68 52.80 67.28 12.27
CA PHE A 68 52.00 68.49 12.34
C PHE A 68 50.52 68.17 12.08
N TYR A 69 49.63 69.08 12.48
CA TYR A 69 48.20 68.99 12.15
C TYR A 69 47.91 69.85 10.93
N ASP A 70 47.41 69.22 9.87
CA ASP A 70 46.99 69.92 8.65
C ASP A 70 45.55 70.42 8.79
N THR A 71 45.41 71.74 8.79
CA THR A 71 44.13 72.41 8.98
C THR A 71 43.20 72.32 7.77
N ASP A 72 43.70 72.07 6.55
CA ASP A 72 42.87 71.90 5.35
C ASP A 72 42.33 70.46 5.22
N LYS A 73 43.05 69.48 5.79
CA LYS A 73 42.70 68.05 5.73
C LYS A 73 42.13 67.49 7.02
N ASP A 74 42.05 68.30 8.08
CA ASP A 74 41.59 67.90 9.42
C ASP A 74 42.27 66.60 9.88
N SER A 75 43.60 66.56 9.78
CA SER A 75 44.36 65.32 9.99
C SER A 75 45.76 65.59 10.48
N ILE A 76 46.27 64.71 11.34
CA ILE A 76 47.68 64.70 11.73
C ILE A 76 48.49 64.00 10.62
N PHE A 77 49.52 64.68 10.14
CA PHE A 77 50.49 64.12 9.21
C PHE A 77 51.82 63.87 9.93
N TYR A 78 52.52 62.80 9.52
CA TYR A 78 53.88 62.53 9.94
C TYR A 78 54.78 62.24 8.74
N TRP A 79 56.05 62.61 8.84
CA TRP A 79 57.06 62.33 7.83
C TRP A 79 57.59 60.91 8.00
N THR A 80 57.63 60.12 6.93
CA THR A 80 58.12 58.73 6.98
C THR A 80 59.62 58.59 6.69
N GLY A 81 60.30 59.69 6.38
CA GLY A 81 61.66 59.73 5.83
C GLY A 81 61.70 59.94 4.32
N ALA A 82 60.58 59.69 3.63
CA ALA A 82 60.47 59.88 2.18
C ALA A 82 59.18 60.60 1.74
N ASN A 83 58.08 60.44 2.48
CA ASN A 83 56.78 61.04 2.15
C ASN A 83 56.02 61.46 3.41
N TRP A 84 55.09 62.40 3.25
CA TRP A 84 54.11 62.74 4.29
C TRP A 84 52.94 61.74 4.27
N LEU A 85 52.65 61.08 5.39
CA LEU A 85 51.51 60.18 5.55
C LEU A 85 50.53 60.71 6.61
N SER A 86 49.23 60.49 6.40
CA SER A 86 48.18 60.83 7.37
C SER A 86 47.97 59.70 8.39
N LEU A 87 47.79 60.04 9.66
CA LEU A 87 47.48 59.10 10.74
C LEU A 87 45.99 58.70 10.83
N MET A 88 45.15 59.18 9.92
CA MET A 88 43.75 58.75 9.85
C MET A 88 43.62 57.46 9.02
N THR A 89 43.36 56.32 9.68
CA THR A 89 42.86 55.09 9.02
C THR A 89 41.36 55.19 8.83
N ASN A 90 40.93 55.63 7.64
CA ASN A 90 39.62 55.39 7.02
C ASN A 90 38.45 55.12 8.00
N SER A 91 37.99 56.13 8.75
CA SER A 91 36.69 56.08 9.43
C SER A 91 35.55 56.44 8.48
N SER A 92 35.55 55.82 7.30
CA SER A 92 34.38 55.83 6.42
C SER A 92 33.28 55.01 7.09
N THR A 93 32.24 55.67 7.60
CA THR A 93 30.98 55.09 8.08
C THR A 93 30.15 54.43 6.97
N THR A 94 30.76 54.03 5.86
CA THR A 94 30.13 53.19 4.85
C THR A 94 30.51 51.74 5.08
N PRO A 95 29.54 50.83 5.28
CA PRO A 95 29.76 49.40 5.10
C PRO A 95 30.49 49.18 3.78
N THR A 96 31.30 48.14 3.68
CA THR A 96 31.83 47.64 2.40
C THR A 96 30.71 47.55 1.36
N THR A 97 30.54 48.59 0.54
CA THR A 97 29.60 48.58 -0.57
C THR A 97 30.30 47.94 -1.75
N GLY A 98 30.03 46.66 -1.99
CA GLY A 98 30.17 46.09 -3.32
C GLY A 98 29.03 46.65 -4.18
N THR A 99 29.35 47.18 -5.35
CA THR A 99 28.37 47.53 -6.39
C THR A 99 27.91 46.26 -7.10
N GLY A 100 27.25 45.37 -6.36
CA GLY A 100 26.43 44.31 -6.92
C GLY A 100 24.99 44.79 -6.98
N VAL A 101 24.29 44.49 -8.07
CA VAL A 101 22.84 44.67 -8.17
C VAL A 101 22.18 44.06 -6.92
N VAL A 102 21.19 44.76 -6.36
CA VAL A 102 20.55 44.66 -5.03
C VAL A 102 20.21 43.24 -4.51
N ASN A 103 20.42 42.17 -5.25
CA ASN A 103 20.02 40.82 -4.88
C ASN A 103 21.15 39.78 -4.92
N ASN A 104 22.42 40.12 -4.69
CA ASN A 104 23.48 39.10 -4.61
C ASN A 104 24.21 39.17 -3.26
N VAL A 105 24.08 38.14 -2.41
CA VAL A 105 24.92 38.00 -1.22
C VAL A 105 26.34 37.64 -1.67
N ALA A 106 27.32 38.47 -1.30
CA ALA A 106 28.71 38.26 -1.67
C ALA A 106 29.25 36.95 -1.07
N ARG A 107 29.88 36.11 -1.90
CA ARG A 107 30.52 34.86 -1.45
C ARG A 107 32.03 35.03 -1.49
N TRP A 108 32.72 34.70 -0.41
CA TRP A 108 34.18 34.59 -0.40
C TRP A 108 34.61 33.44 -1.34
N THR A 109 35.26 33.78 -2.44
CA THR A 109 35.81 32.79 -3.39
C THR A 109 37.21 32.34 -3.00
N THR A 110 37.89 33.15 -2.19
CA THR A 110 39.16 32.83 -1.50
C THR A 110 39.16 33.52 -0.13
N SER A 111 40.22 33.34 0.68
CA SER A 111 40.40 34.03 1.96
C SER A 111 40.50 35.56 1.85
N SER A 112 40.57 36.11 0.64
CA SER A 112 40.74 37.54 0.37
C SER A 112 39.91 38.10 -0.79
N ASN A 113 39.21 37.26 -1.57
CA ASN A 113 38.35 37.72 -2.67
C ASN A 113 36.86 37.46 -2.41
N LEU A 114 36.04 38.48 -2.65
CA LEU A 114 34.59 38.39 -2.79
C LEU A 114 34.23 38.19 -4.27
N GLY A 115 33.51 37.12 -4.59
CA GLY A 115 32.95 36.89 -5.93
C GLY A 115 31.47 37.28 -6.01
N THR A 116 30.97 37.53 -7.22
CA THR A 116 29.54 37.76 -7.49
C THR A 116 28.81 36.41 -7.53
N GLY A 117 28.03 36.10 -6.48
CA GLY A 117 27.40 34.81 -6.26
C GLY A 117 25.87 34.85 -6.32
N ILE A 118 25.26 33.77 -6.80
CA ILE A 118 23.88 33.67 -7.32
C ILE A 118 22.82 33.49 -6.23
N LEU A 119 23.12 33.99 -5.04
CA LEU A 119 22.26 33.93 -3.86
C LEU A 119 21.44 35.22 -3.76
N LYS A 120 20.16 35.15 -4.15
CA LYS A 120 19.23 36.28 -4.02
C LYS A 120 18.48 36.18 -2.72
N ASP A 121 18.57 37.20 -1.86
CA ASP A 121 17.76 37.33 -0.66
C ASP A 121 16.93 38.60 -0.79
N ASN A 122 15.60 38.49 -0.76
CA ASN A 122 14.69 39.63 -0.84
C ASN A 122 14.08 40.02 0.51
N GLY A 123 14.64 39.52 1.62
CA GLY A 123 14.15 39.74 2.99
C GLY A 123 12.97 38.84 3.38
N SER A 124 12.46 38.00 2.48
CA SER A 124 11.41 37.01 2.76
C SER A 124 11.74 35.60 2.23
N ARG A 125 12.62 35.49 1.22
CA ARG A 125 13.06 34.22 0.61
C ARG A 125 14.49 34.32 0.10
N VAL A 126 15.20 33.19 0.12
CA VAL A 126 16.53 33.02 -0.46
C VAL A 126 16.46 32.13 -1.70
N TYR A 127 17.03 32.59 -2.82
CA TYR A 127 17.13 31.90 -4.11
C TYR A 127 18.60 31.54 -4.39
N ILE A 128 18.87 30.42 -5.05
CA ILE A 128 20.19 29.99 -5.55
C ILE A 128 19.96 29.62 -7.03
N GLY A 129 20.79 30.02 -8.02
CA GLY A 129 20.64 29.52 -9.42
C GLY A 129 20.99 30.44 -10.60
N ALA A 130 21.72 29.93 -11.62
CA ALA A 130 22.36 30.68 -12.74
C ALA A 130 21.44 31.06 -13.92
N GLU A 131 21.74 32.17 -14.62
CA GLU A 131 20.97 32.63 -15.80
C GLU A 131 21.01 31.69 -17.03
N THR A 132 21.93 30.71 -17.07
CA THR A 132 21.90 29.61 -18.06
C THR A 132 22.46 28.32 -17.47
N GLY A 133 21.58 27.45 -16.97
CA GLY A 133 21.91 26.10 -16.48
C GLY A 133 20.69 25.47 -15.83
N THR A 134 20.36 24.22 -16.18
CA THR A 134 19.09 23.58 -15.77
C THR A 134 19.11 23.19 -14.28
N GLY A 135 18.71 24.13 -13.43
CA GLY A 135 18.38 23.88 -12.03
C GLY A 135 18.96 24.93 -11.08
N ASP A 136 18.07 25.58 -10.35
CA ASP A 136 18.41 26.64 -9.40
C ASP A 136 19.19 26.10 -8.16
N LEU A 137 18.90 24.87 -7.71
CA LEU A 137 19.63 24.21 -6.61
C LEU A 137 20.24 22.87 -7.07
N ASN A 138 21.58 22.81 -7.18
CA ASN A 138 22.33 21.57 -7.48
C ASN A 138 23.17 21.16 -6.25
N VAL A 139 22.81 20.04 -5.61
CA VAL A 139 23.56 19.46 -4.48
C VAL A 139 24.20 18.16 -4.97
N ASN A 140 25.50 18.20 -5.26
CA ASN A 140 26.27 17.06 -5.73
C ASN A 140 27.35 16.70 -4.69
N SER A 141 27.40 15.45 -4.24
CA SER A 141 28.55 14.90 -3.50
C SER A 141 28.82 13.45 -3.88
N THR A 142 30.05 13.00 -3.65
CA THR A 142 30.51 11.62 -3.88
C THR A 142 30.04 10.64 -2.78
N SER A 143 29.13 11.06 -1.90
CA SER A 143 28.49 10.28 -0.84
C SER A 143 27.01 10.70 -0.68
N THR A 144 26.25 10.04 0.19
CA THR A 144 24.83 10.33 0.42
C THR A 144 24.61 11.82 0.72
N THR A 145 23.94 12.51 -0.20
CA THR A 145 23.49 13.90 -0.03
C THR A 145 22.01 13.92 0.25
N SER A 146 21.60 14.70 1.24
CA SER A 146 20.19 14.96 1.51
C SER A 146 19.97 16.46 1.69
N ILE A 147 18.88 16.98 1.14
CA ILE A 147 18.38 18.31 1.48
C ILE A 147 17.48 18.13 2.69
N ARG A 148 17.96 18.50 3.89
CA ARG A 148 17.19 18.39 5.14
C ARG A 148 16.43 19.68 5.41
N LEU A 149 15.09 19.62 5.39
CA LEU A 149 14.20 20.68 5.84
C LEU A 149 13.67 20.28 7.22
N ALA A 150 14.06 20.99 8.28
CA ALA A 150 13.63 20.73 9.66
C ALA A 150 12.99 21.99 10.27
N ASN A 151 11.92 21.81 11.03
CA ASN A 151 11.26 22.86 11.82
C ASN A 151 11.06 22.33 13.23
N THR A 152 11.21 23.18 14.24
CA THR A 152 10.92 22.87 15.65
C THR A 152 9.43 23.08 16.00
N GLY A 153 8.62 23.57 15.05
CA GLY A 153 7.16 23.72 15.15
C GLY A 153 6.34 22.69 14.34
N ALA A 154 5.01 22.74 14.50
CA ALA A 154 4.07 21.64 14.23
C ALA A 154 3.83 21.22 12.76
N SER A 155 4.61 21.65 11.77
CA SER A 155 4.57 21.09 10.42
C SER A 155 5.76 21.53 9.56
N VAL A 156 6.41 20.58 8.89
CA VAL A 156 7.23 20.80 7.68
C VAL A 156 6.53 20.10 6.54
N GLY A 157 6.04 20.86 5.56
CA GLY A 157 5.49 20.30 4.32
C GLY A 157 6.49 20.48 3.17
N LEU A 158 6.78 19.40 2.44
CA LEU A 158 7.49 19.46 1.17
C LEU A 158 6.45 19.44 0.04
N ALA A 159 6.17 20.58 -0.59
CA ALA A 159 5.27 20.66 -1.74
C ALA A 159 6.07 20.48 -3.03
N LEU A 160 5.87 19.36 -3.74
CA LEU A 160 6.44 19.12 -5.07
C LEU A 160 5.37 19.47 -6.13
N ILE A 161 5.30 20.74 -6.50
CA ILE A 161 4.32 21.26 -7.46
C ILE A 161 4.93 21.17 -8.86
N THR A 162 4.42 20.29 -9.72
CA THR A 162 4.67 20.40 -11.17
C THR A 162 3.61 21.32 -11.77
N GLY A 163 4.04 22.27 -12.60
CA GLY A 163 3.11 23.05 -13.43
C GLY A 163 2.25 22.12 -14.28
N TYR A 164 0.97 22.49 -14.47
CA TYR A 164 -0.04 21.76 -15.22
C TYR A 164 0.54 21.01 -16.45
N SER A 165 0.56 19.68 -16.38
CA SER A 165 0.68 18.69 -17.47
C SER A 165 1.93 17.81 -17.60
N THR A 166 2.93 17.84 -16.71
CA THR A 166 3.99 16.80 -16.75
C THR A 166 4.05 15.99 -15.46
N GLN A 167 3.72 14.71 -15.56
CA GLN A 167 3.92 13.70 -14.52
C GLN A 167 5.38 13.72 -14.03
N LEU A 168 5.56 13.51 -12.72
CA LEU A 168 6.86 13.29 -12.11
C LEU A 168 7.50 12.03 -12.71
N LYS A 169 8.56 12.19 -13.51
CA LYS A 169 9.30 11.07 -14.12
C LYS A 169 10.36 10.46 -13.20
N ASN A 170 10.56 11.00 -12.00
CA ASN A 170 11.59 10.55 -11.07
C ASN A 170 11.00 9.62 -10.01
N LYS A 171 11.70 8.51 -9.77
CA LYS A 171 11.42 7.55 -8.70
C LYS A 171 11.49 8.26 -7.36
N ILE A 172 10.36 8.39 -6.68
CA ILE A 172 10.32 8.86 -5.29
C ILE A 172 10.57 7.62 -4.42
N GLU A 173 11.82 7.46 -3.97
CA GLU A 173 12.18 6.39 -3.04
C GLU A 173 11.94 6.86 -1.60
N PHE A 174 11.04 6.19 -0.90
CA PHE A 174 10.85 6.38 0.54
C PHE A 174 11.64 5.28 1.27
N THR A 175 12.52 5.67 2.19
CA THR A 175 13.21 4.74 3.08
C THR A 175 12.33 4.26 4.24
N ASP A 176 11.15 4.88 4.40
CA ASP A 176 10.17 4.64 5.45
C ASP A 176 8.74 4.66 4.86
N ASP A 177 7.72 4.37 5.66
CA ASP A 177 6.33 4.21 5.19
C ASP A 177 5.69 5.51 4.68
N LEU A 178 4.85 5.41 3.65
CA LEU A 178 4.10 6.52 3.04
C LEU A 178 2.65 6.56 3.55
N TYR A 179 2.20 7.73 4.05
CA TYR A 179 0.85 7.92 4.58
C TYR A 179 0.07 9.03 3.86
N PHE A 180 -1.24 8.84 3.72
CA PHE A 180 -2.19 9.86 3.25
C PHE A 180 -3.11 10.31 4.41
N SER A 181 -3.09 11.61 4.74
CA SER A 181 -3.76 12.21 5.91
C SER A 181 -5.04 12.99 5.54
N PRO A 182 -6.08 13.03 6.42
CA PRO A 182 -7.41 13.60 6.09
C PRO A 182 -7.57 15.12 6.21
N VAL A 183 -6.52 15.91 6.41
CA VAL A 183 -6.68 17.38 6.36
C VAL A 183 -7.05 17.83 4.95
N ALA A 184 -7.79 18.95 4.83
CA ALA A 184 -8.50 19.43 3.62
C ALA A 184 -7.68 19.58 2.31
N TYR A 185 -6.39 19.26 2.36
CA TYR A 185 -5.53 19.02 1.21
C TYR A 185 -4.85 17.67 1.47
N ALA A 186 -5.05 16.68 0.59
CA ALA A 186 -4.44 15.36 0.71
C ALA A 186 -2.91 15.47 0.84
N SER A 187 -2.41 15.52 2.08
CA SER A 187 -0.99 15.65 2.37
C SER A 187 -0.38 14.25 2.46
N LEU A 188 0.68 14.02 1.69
CA LEU A 188 1.62 12.91 1.88
C LEU A 188 2.38 13.18 3.18
N GLY A 189 2.02 12.46 4.24
CA GLY A 189 2.70 12.53 5.53
C GLY A 189 3.70 11.40 5.68
N VAL A 190 4.84 11.67 6.30
CA VAL A 190 5.75 10.65 6.87
C VAL A 190 5.73 10.87 8.39
N GLY A 191 5.32 9.86 9.17
CA GLY A 191 5.22 9.99 10.62
C GLY A 191 4.44 8.89 11.33
N ALA A 192 4.65 8.75 12.64
CA ALA A 192 4.25 7.59 13.44
C ALA A 192 2.75 7.49 13.82
N ASN A 193 1.88 8.43 13.42
CA ASN A 193 0.45 8.36 13.78
C ASN A 193 -0.49 9.34 13.04
N PRO A 194 -0.77 9.18 11.74
CA PRO A 194 -2.00 9.70 11.14
C PRO A 194 -3.10 8.63 11.17
N VAL A 195 -4.36 9.04 11.26
CA VAL A 195 -5.52 8.15 11.05
C VAL A 195 -5.43 7.62 9.61
N ASN A 196 -5.05 6.35 9.47
CA ASN A 196 -4.47 5.77 8.27
C ASN A 196 -5.53 5.44 7.20
N TYR A 197 -5.81 6.34 6.25
CA TYR A 197 -6.67 5.97 5.11
C TYR A 197 -5.95 5.09 4.09
N MET A 198 -4.65 5.29 3.85
CA MET A 198 -3.84 4.38 3.03
C MET A 198 -2.38 4.39 3.54
N VAL A 199 -1.81 3.20 3.74
CA VAL A 199 -0.43 2.97 4.21
C VAL A 199 0.29 2.11 3.17
N MET A 200 1.41 2.58 2.64
CA MET A 200 2.30 1.76 1.82
C MET A 200 3.58 1.48 2.60
N LYS A 201 3.82 0.22 2.96
CA LYS A 201 5.01 -0.20 3.68
C LYS A 201 6.19 -0.42 2.75
N ASN A 202 7.41 -0.22 3.24
CA ASN A 202 8.65 -0.48 2.49
C ASN A 202 8.81 -1.94 2.03
N ASN A 203 8.07 -2.88 2.61
CA ASN A 203 8.02 -4.30 2.21
C ASN A 203 7.00 -4.57 1.08
N GLY A 204 6.40 -3.53 0.51
CA GLY A 204 5.45 -3.58 -0.60
C GLY A 204 4.00 -3.90 -0.19
N ASN A 205 3.70 -3.91 1.11
CA ASN A 205 2.33 -4.10 1.59
C ASN A 205 1.55 -2.79 1.53
N VAL A 206 0.34 -2.84 1.00
CA VAL A 206 -0.55 -1.67 0.85
C VAL A 206 -1.80 -1.87 1.69
N GLY A 207 -2.03 -0.99 2.65
CA GLY A 207 -3.21 -0.98 3.52
C GLY A 207 -4.12 0.20 3.23
N ILE A 208 -5.43 0.04 3.41
CA ILE A 208 -6.42 1.13 3.42
C ILE A 208 -7.24 1.00 4.71
N GLY A 209 -7.30 2.06 5.51
CA GLY A 209 -8.02 2.14 6.79
C GLY A 209 -7.25 1.65 8.03
N THR A 210 -6.32 0.70 7.89
CA THR A 210 -5.39 0.27 8.96
C THR A 210 -4.02 -0.12 8.39
N PRO A 211 -2.96 -0.20 9.23
CA PRO A 211 -1.66 -0.71 8.80
C PRO A 211 -1.76 -2.13 8.18
N PRO A 212 -1.17 -2.39 7.00
CA PRO A 212 -1.32 -3.66 6.32
C PRO A 212 -0.54 -4.79 7.01
N THR A 213 -1.21 -5.91 7.27
CA THR A 213 -0.58 -7.21 7.62
C THR A 213 -0.34 -8.08 6.39
N GLU A 214 -1.08 -7.83 5.31
CA GLU A 214 -1.01 -8.55 4.04
C GLU A 214 -0.55 -7.65 2.89
N LYS A 215 -0.30 -8.22 1.70
CA LYS A 215 0.12 -7.46 0.51
C LYS A 215 -0.87 -6.37 0.10
N LEU A 216 -2.16 -6.66 0.23
CA LEU A 216 -3.25 -5.71 0.08
C LEU A 216 -4.22 -5.90 1.26
N HIS A 217 -4.31 -4.92 2.16
CA HIS A 217 -5.15 -4.97 3.37
C HIS A 217 -6.18 -3.84 3.33
N LEU A 218 -7.46 -4.14 3.16
CA LEU A 218 -8.52 -3.14 3.28
C LEU A 218 -9.31 -3.45 4.55
N TYR A 219 -9.28 -2.55 5.51
CA TYR A 219 -10.05 -2.69 6.75
C TYR A 219 -10.50 -1.33 7.25
N SER A 220 -11.81 -1.16 7.34
CA SER A 220 -12.46 -0.05 8.02
C SER A 220 -13.48 -0.63 8.97
N GLY A 221 -13.43 -0.27 10.26
CA GLY A 221 -14.33 -0.80 11.29
C GLY A 221 -15.82 -0.66 10.98
N ASP A 222 -16.19 0.22 10.02
CA ASP A 222 -17.58 0.55 9.68
C ASP A 222 -18.03 0.14 8.26
N VAL A 223 -17.18 -0.46 7.40
CA VAL A 223 -17.58 -0.82 6.02
C VAL A 223 -17.64 -2.33 5.85
N THR A 224 -18.86 -2.83 5.66
CA THR A 224 -19.23 -4.24 5.52
C THR A 224 -18.81 -4.89 4.19
N SER A 225 -18.08 -4.20 3.31
CA SER A 225 -17.62 -4.75 2.02
C SER A 225 -16.49 -3.95 1.38
N ALA A 226 -15.43 -4.64 0.92
CA ALA A 226 -14.48 -4.11 -0.06
C ALA A 226 -14.93 -4.57 -1.46
N LEU A 227 -15.36 -3.64 -2.32
CA LEU A 227 -15.76 -3.94 -3.70
C LEU A 227 -14.59 -3.69 -4.66
N ILE A 228 -14.08 -4.76 -5.29
CA ILE A 228 -13.16 -4.64 -6.44
C ILE A 228 -14.01 -4.69 -7.71
N GLN A 229 -14.32 -3.53 -8.30
CA GLN A 229 -15.08 -3.43 -9.54
C GLN A 229 -14.12 -3.33 -10.75
N ALA A 230 -14.15 -4.32 -11.63
CA ALA A 230 -13.45 -4.30 -12.92
C ALA A 230 -14.32 -4.96 -14.00
N SER A 231 -14.11 -4.59 -15.27
CA SER A 231 -14.76 -5.25 -16.42
C SER A 231 -14.40 -6.75 -16.54
N SER A 232 -13.29 -7.15 -15.92
CA SER A 232 -12.86 -8.53 -15.74
C SER A 232 -11.99 -8.63 -14.50
N VAL A 233 -12.33 -9.50 -13.55
CA VAL A 233 -11.49 -9.82 -12.38
C VAL A 233 -10.94 -11.23 -12.57
N GLY A 234 -9.66 -11.35 -12.93
CA GLY A 234 -8.96 -12.63 -13.03
C GLY A 234 -8.21 -12.94 -11.74
N PHE A 235 -8.54 -14.05 -11.08
CA PHE A 235 -7.76 -14.55 -9.94
C PHE A 235 -6.80 -15.64 -10.44
N SER A 236 -5.55 -15.25 -10.74
CA SER A 236 -4.49 -16.20 -11.06
C SER A 236 -3.78 -16.63 -9.77
N VAL A 237 -4.12 -17.80 -9.24
CA VAL A 237 -3.46 -18.39 -8.08
C VAL A 237 -2.43 -19.43 -8.53
N ALA A 238 -1.22 -18.99 -8.88
CA ALA A 238 -0.09 -19.90 -9.03
C ALA A 238 0.42 -20.25 -7.62
N GLN A 239 0.15 -21.48 -7.16
CA GLN A 239 0.55 -22.01 -5.82
C GLN A 239 -0.07 -21.31 -4.58
N ALA A 240 -0.80 -20.21 -4.76
CA ALA A 240 -1.48 -19.48 -3.70
C ALA A 240 -2.96 -19.88 -3.56
N SER A 241 -3.63 -19.34 -2.54
CA SER A 241 -5.07 -19.45 -2.35
C SER A 241 -5.69 -18.08 -2.21
N LEU A 242 -6.90 -17.89 -2.72
CA LEU A 242 -7.71 -16.73 -2.38
C LEU A 242 -8.47 -17.06 -1.10
N LYS A 243 -8.12 -16.41 0.01
CA LYS A 243 -8.85 -16.52 1.28
C LYS A 243 -9.79 -15.33 1.40
N LEU A 244 -11.07 -15.60 1.57
CA LEU A 244 -12.08 -14.63 1.98
C LEU A 244 -12.45 -14.94 3.43
N GLN A 245 -12.07 -14.06 4.35
CA GLN A 245 -12.42 -14.21 5.76
C GLN A 245 -13.59 -13.28 6.08
N VAL A 246 -14.64 -13.83 6.67
CA VAL A 246 -15.77 -13.08 7.22
C VAL A 246 -15.94 -13.51 8.68
N ASN A 247 -15.68 -12.61 9.63
CA ASN A 247 -15.57 -12.94 11.05
C ASN A 247 -14.54 -14.07 11.31
N ALA A 248 -14.95 -15.18 11.92
CA ALA A 248 -14.12 -16.36 12.15
C ALA A 248 -14.11 -17.35 10.96
N ASP A 249 -15.05 -17.21 10.02
CA ASP A 249 -15.20 -18.16 8.92
C ASP A 249 -14.26 -17.79 7.76
N ILE A 250 -13.46 -18.76 7.31
CA ILE A 250 -12.55 -18.61 6.18
C ILE A 250 -13.07 -19.44 5.01
N TRP A 251 -13.25 -18.79 3.88
CA TRP A 251 -13.54 -19.40 2.59
C TRP A 251 -12.28 -19.36 1.75
N GLU A 252 -11.73 -20.52 1.43
CA GLU A 252 -10.47 -20.61 0.71
C GLU A 252 -10.68 -21.23 -0.68
N LEU A 253 -10.34 -20.47 -1.72
CA LEU A 253 -10.34 -20.90 -3.11
C LEU A 253 -8.92 -21.28 -3.53
N LYS A 254 -8.70 -22.54 -3.88
CA LYS A 254 -7.39 -23.03 -4.38
C LYS A 254 -7.52 -23.69 -5.73
N ALA A 255 -6.51 -23.49 -6.57
CA ALA A 255 -6.25 -24.38 -7.68
C ALA A 255 -5.49 -25.60 -7.14
N PHE A 256 -6.15 -26.77 -7.06
CA PHE A 256 -5.47 -28.04 -6.77
C PHE A 256 -5.78 -29.02 -7.89
N ARG A 257 -4.77 -29.45 -8.65
CA ARG A 257 -4.92 -30.36 -9.81
C ARG A 257 -6.03 -29.95 -10.79
N ASN A 258 -6.13 -28.65 -11.09
CA ASN A 258 -7.15 -28.06 -11.97
C ASN A 258 -8.60 -28.18 -11.47
N ILE A 259 -8.79 -28.45 -10.17
CA ILE A 259 -10.11 -28.48 -9.52
C ILE A 259 -10.26 -27.22 -8.67
N LEU A 260 -11.42 -26.58 -8.79
CA LEU A 260 -11.86 -25.52 -7.90
C LEU A 260 -12.19 -26.15 -6.54
N SER A 261 -11.29 -26.03 -5.56
CA SER A 261 -11.55 -26.49 -4.19
C SER A 261 -12.00 -25.31 -3.34
N MET A 262 -13.18 -25.44 -2.71
CA MET A 262 -13.69 -24.53 -1.70
C MET A 262 -13.57 -25.23 -0.34
N THR A 263 -12.75 -24.68 0.55
CA THR A 263 -12.63 -25.17 1.94
C THR A 263 -13.24 -24.15 2.88
N THR A 264 -14.17 -24.61 3.71
CA THR A 264 -14.85 -23.83 4.75
C THR A 264 -14.50 -24.42 6.12
N GLN A 265 -14.39 -23.60 7.16
CA GLN A 265 -14.18 -24.10 8.53
C GLN A 265 -15.41 -24.81 9.11
N ARG A 266 -16.60 -24.50 8.58
CA ARG A 266 -17.85 -25.22 8.86
C ARG A 266 -18.08 -26.26 7.76
N PRO A 267 -18.65 -27.44 8.07
CA PRO A 267 -18.76 -28.55 7.12
C PRO A 267 -19.84 -28.35 6.04
N GLU A 268 -20.26 -27.12 5.77
CA GLU A 268 -21.40 -26.81 4.92
C GLU A 268 -20.99 -25.84 3.81
N LEU A 269 -21.13 -26.30 2.56
CA LEU A 269 -21.14 -25.43 1.39
C LEU A 269 -22.55 -25.44 0.81
N THR A 270 -23.18 -24.27 0.75
CA THR A 270 -24.48 -24.08 0.10
C THR A 270 -24.28 -23.47 -1.27
N ILE A 271 -24.80 -24.12 -2.31
CA ILE A 271 -24.86 -23.54 -3.66
C ILE A 271 -26.29 -23.10 -3.93
N GLY A 272 -26.46 -21.82 -4.27
CA GLY A 272 -27.76 -21.22 -4.57
C GLY A 272 -27.74 -20.34 -5.81
N VAL A 273 -28.89 -20.16 -6.45
CA VAL A 273 -29.09 -19.28 -7.60
C VAL A 273 -30.31 -18.41 -7.33
N GLY A 274 -30.21 -17.10 -7.62
CA GLY A 274 -31.33 -16.17 -7.45
C GLY A 274 -31.81 -16.00 -6.00
N GLY A 275 -30.91 -16.14 -5.01
CA GLY A 275 -31.24 -16.01 -3.58
C GLY A 275 -31.87 -17.25 -2.95
N GLN A 276 -31.97 -18.36 -3.68
CA GLN A 276 -32.48 -19.64 -3.17
C GLN A 276 -31.35 -20.67 -3.10
N ASN A 277 -31.32 -21.43 -2.02
CA ASN A 277 -30.38 -22.55 -1.86
C ASN A 277 -30.87 -23.76 -2.68
N LEU A 278 -29.97 -24.42 -3.41
CA LEU A 278 -30.29 -25.58 -4.24
C LEU A 278 -29.82 -26.88 -3.56
N PHE A 279 -28.55 -26.95 -3.19
CA PHE A 279 -27.94 -28.13 -2.57
C PHE A 279 -26.99 -27.74 -1.44
N ASN A 280 -26.93 -28.60 -0.43
CA ASN A 280 -25.96 -28.57 0.64
C ASN A 280 -24.93 -29.68 0.42
N PHE A 281 -23.67 -29.31 0.52
CA PHE A 281 -22.57 -30.27 0.67
C PHE A 281 -22.22 -30.30 2.15
N THR A 282 -22.50 -31.42 2.81
CA THR A 282 -22.07 -31.70 4.18
C THR A 282 -20.76 -32.48 4.16
N TYR A 283 -20.22 -32.79 5.35
CA TYR A 283 -19.01 -33.61 5.46
C TYR A 283 -19.15 -35.03 4.84
N TYR A 284 -20.38 -35.57 4.74
CA TYR A 284 -20.62 -36.94 4.23
C TYR A 284 -21.70 -37.04 3.14
N THR A 285 -22.49 -36.01 2.91
CA THR A 285 -23.67 -36.07 2.04
C THR A 285 -23.72 -34.91 1.05
N LEU A 286 -24.21 -35.20 -0.15
CA LEU A 286 -24.81 -34.22 -1.05
C LEU A 286 -26.32 -34.34 -0.90
N GLU A 287 -26.96 -33.29 -0.39
CA GLU A 287 -28.39 -33.29 -0.08
C GLU A 287 -29.11 -32.07 -0.68
N PRO A 288 -30.39 -32.21 -1.09
CA PRO A 288 -31.17 -31.07 -1.56
C PRO A 288 -31.49 -30.13 -0.41
N TRP A 289 -31.64 -28.84 -0.74
CA TRP A 289 -32.18 -27.88 0.21
C TRP A 289 -33.71 -28.04 0.30
N GLY A 290 -34.15 -28.80 1.30
CA GLY A 290 -35.55 -29.15 1.56
C GLY A 290 -35.88 -30.61 1.24
N ASP A 291 -36.73 -31.21 2.08
CA ASP A 291 -37.18 -32.61 1.91
C ASP A 291 -38.23 -32.71 0.80
N ASN A 292 -38.04 -33.65 -0.13
CA ASN A 292 -38.97 -33.97 -1.23
C ASN A 292 -39.43 -32.78 -2.10
N VAL A 293 -38.54 -31.81 -2.38
CA VAL A 293 -38.85 -30.61 -3.20
C VAL A 293 -37.93 -30.38 -4.40
N LYS A 294 -36.92 -31.24 -4.59
CA LYS A 294 -35.95 -31.12 -5.70
C LYS A 294 -35.73 -32.47 -6.38
N ASP A 295 -35.70 -32.44 -7.71
CA ASP A 295 -35.34 -33.57 -8.56
C ASP A 295 -33.85 -33.55 -8.92
N LEU A 296 -33.28 -34.73 -9.17
CA LEU A 296 -31.94 -34.88 -9.74
C LEU A 296 -32.02 -34.92 -11.27
N GLY A 297 -31.99 -33.74 -11.90
CA GLY A 297 -32.14 -33.58 -13.34
C GLY A 297 -33.58 -33.25 -13.76
N THR A 298 -33.80 -33.13 -15.07
CA THR A 298 -35.12 -32.86 -15.66
C THR A 298 -35.32 -33.70 -16.93
N SER A 299 -36.51 -33.65 -17.53
CA SER A 299 -36.78 -34.32 -18.83
C SER A 299 -35.86 -33.82 -19.96
N VAL A 300 -35.37 -32.58 -19.86
CA VAL A 300 -34.46 -31.95 -20.82
C VAL A 300 -32.99 -32.20 -20.45
N TYR A 301 -32.65 -32.05 -19.17
CA TYR A 301 -31.28 -32.18 -18.65
C TYR A 301 -31.16 -33.45 -17.81
N ARG A 302 -30.92 -34.57 -18.50
CA ARG A 302 -30.84 -35.91 -17.92
C ARG A 302 -29.38 -36.27 -17.59
N TRP A 303 -29.18 -36.90 -16.45
CA TRP A 303 -27.91 -37.55 -16.14
C TRP A 303 -27.74 -38.79 -17.03
N LYS A 304 -26.55 -38.95 -17.60
CA LYS A 304 -26.26 -40.07 -18.51
C LYS A 304 -26.25 -41.41 -17.77
N ASP A 305 -25.50 -41.48 -16.67
CA ASP A 305 -25.30 -42.67 -15.84
C ASP A 305 -25.16 -42.25 -14.37
N ILE A 306 -25.55 -43.14 -13.44
CA ILE A 306 -25.32 -42.97 -11.99
C ILE A 306 -24.56 -44.20 -11.48
N TYR A 307 -23.34 -43.99 -10.99
CA TYR A 307 -22.51 -45.05 -10.42
C TYR A 307 -22.67 -45.07 -8.89
N LEU A 308 -23.23 -46.15 -8.36
CA LEU A 308 -23.49 -46.33 -6.93
C LEU A 308 -22.87 -47.63 -6.43
N ALA A 309 -22.33 -47.62 -5.21
CA ALA A 309 -21.89 -48.84 -4.53
C ALA A 309 -23.06 -49.69 -4.01
N ASN A 310 -24.20 -49.06 -3.73
CA ASN A 310 -25.43 -49.69 -3.23
C ASN A 310 -26.64 -49.19 -4.02
N ALA A 311 -27.71 -49.99 -4.06
CA ALA A 311 -28.97 -49.57 -4.69
C ALA A 311 -29.58 -48.34 -3.98
N PRO A 312 -30.28 -47.45 -4.71
CA PRO A 312 -30.99 -46.31 -4.11
C PRO A 312 -32.01 -46.77 -3.05
N LYS A 313 -32.09 -46.02 -1.96
CA LYS A 313 -33.13 -46.19 -0.94
C LYS A 313 -34.30 -45.27 -1.26
N VAL A 314 -35.48 -45.85 -1.48
CA VAL A 314 -36.73 -45.11 -1.70
C VAL A 314 -37.66 -45.34 -0.52
N SER A 315 -38.13 -44.26 0.12
CA SER A 315 -39.01 -44.35 1.29
C SER A 315 -40.34 -45.02 0.94
N SER A 316 -40.73 -46.05 1.71
CA SER A 316 -41.92 -46.88 1.44
C SER A 316 -42.75 -47.15 2.70
N ASP A 317 -42.61 -46.30 3.72
CA ASP A 317 -43.31 -46.39 5.01
C ASP A 317 -44.83 -46.23 4.82
N ARG A 318 -45.63 -47.04 5.54
CA ARG A 318 -47.11 -46.96 5.51
C ARG A 318 -47.61 -45.57 5.88
N ARG A 319 -46.91 -44.84 6.74
CA ARG A 319 -47.28 -43.48 7.17
C ARG A 319 -47.11 -42.43 6.07
N LEU A 320 -46.36 -42.75 5.02
CA LEU A 320 -46.16 -41.89 3.85
C LEU A 320 -47.14 -42.21 2.71
N LYS A 321 -48.09 -43.13 2.94
CA LYS A 321 -48.99 -43.63 1.91
C LYS A 321 -50.45 -43.47 2.33
N GLU A 322 -51.29 -43.14 1.38
CA GLU A 322 -52.75 -43.09 1.49
C GLU A 322 -53.40 -43.91 0.35
N ASN A 323 -54.70 -44.16 0.44
CA ASN A 323 -55.47 -44.86 -0.61
C ASN A 323 -54.88 -46.22 -1.03
N ILE A 324 -54.46 -47.04 -0.05
CA ILE A 324 -53.78 -48.32 -0.29
C ILE A 324 -54.81 -49.38 -0.73
N GLU A 325 -54.81 -49.74 -2.01
CA GLU A 325 -55.63 -50.79 -2.61
C GLU A 325 -54.80 -52.04 -2.99
N THR A 326 -55.49 -53.16 -3.25
CA THR A 326 -54.85 -54.35 -3.84
C THR A 326 -54.52 -54.08 -5.31
N LEU A 327 -53.33 -54.53 -5.75
CA LEU A 327 -52.85 -54.32 -7.12
C LEU A 327 -53.77 -55.00 -8.15
N LYS A 328 -54.18 -54.25 -9.17
CA LYS A 328 -55.07 -54.72 -10.26
C LYS A 328 -54.30 -55.43 -11.38
N TYR A 329 -53.01 -55.15 -11.49
CA TYR A 329 -52.12 -55.70 -12.52
C TYR A 329 -51.49 -57.03 -12.06
N GLY A 330 -51.34 -57.95 -13.01
CA GLY A 330 -50.81 -59.29 -12.79
C GLY A 330 -50.35 -59.91 -14.10
N LEU A 331 -50.53 -61.23 -14.24
CA LEU A 331 -49.95 -62.01 -15.33
C LEU A 331 -50.42 -61.54 -16.70
N ASP A 332 -51.71 -61.21 -16.86
CA ASP A 332 -52.28 -60.71 -18.12
C ASP A 332 -51.62 -59.41 -18.59
N ALA A 333 -51.31 -58.49 -17.67
CA ALA A 333 -50.64 -57.25 -18.00
C ALA A 333 -49.20 -57.50 -18.48
N ILE A 334 -48.45 -58.33 -17.76
CA ILE A 334 -47.06 -58.67 -18.12
C ILE A 334 -46.98 -59.40 -19.47
N GLN A 335 -47.93 -60.28 -19.78
CA GLN A 335 -47.96 -60.99 -21.07
C GLN A 335 -48.19 -60.07 -22.28
N LYS A 336 -48.81 -58.90 -22.07
CA LYS A 336 -49.04 -57.89 -23.11
C LYS A 336 -47.82 -57.01 -23.35
N LEU A 337 -46.89 -56.93 -22.40
CA LEU A 337 -45.66 -56.15 -22.56
C LEU A 337 -44.74 -56.80 -23.59
N LYS A 338 -44.09 -55.98 -24.42
CA LYS A 338 -43.18 -56.43 -25.47
C LYS A 338 -41.74 -56.00 -25.15
N PRO A 339 -40.90 -56.89 -24.61
CA PRO A 339 -39.47 -56.62 -24.46
C PRO A 339 -38.83 -56.40 -25.82
N VAL A 340 -38.01 -55.36 -25.93
CA VAL A 340 -37.28 -55.00 -27.15
C VAL A 340 -35.79 -54.83 -26.86
N THR A 341 -34.98 -54.98 -27.91
CA THR A 341 -33.60 -54.49 -27.92
C THR A 341 -33.54 -53.21 -28.74
N TYR A 342 -32.74 -52.25 -28.31
CA TYR A 342 -32.61 -50.97 -29.00
C TYR A 342 -31.22 -50.37 -28.78
N SER A 343 -30.85 -49.41 -29.63
CA SER A 343 -29.73 -48.50 -29.39
C SER A 343 -30.27 -47.07 -29.33
N LEU A 344 -29.66 -46.22 -28.52
CA LEU A 344 -30.02 -44.80 -28.49
C LEU A 344 -29.48 -44.10 -29.74
N LYS A 345 -30.29 -43.19 -30.30
CA LYS A 345 -29.91 -42.43 -31.52
C LYS A 345 -28.76 -41.46 -31.26
N ASP A 346 -28.66 -40.93 -30.05
CA ASP A 346 -27.65 -39.95 -29.59
C ASP A 346 -26.43 -40.60 -28.93
N ASP A 347 -26.42 -41.93 -28.76
CA ASP A 347 -25.27 -42.67 -28.23
C ASP A 347 -24.30 -43.03 -29.35
N VAL A 348 -23.13 -42.39 -29.34
CA VAL A 348 -22.04 -42.62 -30.30
C VAL A 348 -21.62 -44.09 -30.36
N SER A 349 -21.73 -44.83 -29.25
CA SER A 349 -21.34 -46.24 -29.21
C SER A 349 -22.39 -47.19 -29.82
N HIS A 350 -23.62 -46.70 -30.03
CA HIS A 350 -24.80 -47.48 -30.44
C HIS A 350 -24.92 -48.83 -29.70
N LYS A 351 -24.54 -48.86 -28.43
CA LYS A 351 -24.56 -50.09 -27.64
C LYS A 351 -25.99 -50.62 -27.54
N THR A 352 -26.17 -51.91 -27.82
CA THR A 352 -27.45 -52.59 -27.65
C THR A 352 -27.87 -52.58 -26.18
N LYS A 353 -29.08 -52.09 -25.93
CA LYS A 353 -29.77 -52.04 -24.63
C LYS A 353 -31.04 -52.89 -24.70
N LEU A 354 -31.47 -53.40 -23.55
CA LEU A 354 -32.74 -54.11 -23.38
C LEU A 354 -33.73 -53.16 -22.71
N GLY A 355 -35.00 -53.23 -23.09
CA GLY A 355 -36.04 -52.44 -22.44
C GLY A 355 -37.43 -52.62 -23.03
N LEU A 356 -38.27 -51.61 -22.80
CA LEU A 356 -39.65 -51.52 -23.25
C LEU A 356 -39.85 -50.18 -23.95
N ILE A 357 -40.84 -50.11 -24.84
CA ILE A 357 -41.28 -48.85 -25.47
C ILE A 357 -42.32 -48.18 -24.58
N ALA A 358 -42.03 -46.96 -24.11
CA ALA A 358 -42.87 -46.25 -23.14
C ALA A 358 -44.31 -46.04 -23.64
N GLN A 359 -44.49 -45.75 -24.92
CA GLN A 359 -45.80 -45.59 -25.55
C GLN A 359 -46.63 -46.88 -25.48
N GLU A 360 -46.01 -48.05 -25.69
CA GLU A 360 -46.69 -49.34 -25.59
C GLU A 360 -47.07 -49.66 -24.14
N VAL A 361 -46.13 -49.46 -23.21
CA VAL A 361 -46.37 -49.67 -21.77
C VAL A 361 -47.51 -48.78 -21.27
N ARG A 362 -47.58 -47.52 -21.73
CA ARG A 362 -48.61 -46.56 -21.30
C ARG A 362 -50.03 -47.02 -21.58
N THR A 363 -50.24 -47.84 -22.61
CA THR A 363 -51.57 -48.39 -22.94
C THR A 363 -52.00 -49.56 -22.05
N ILE A 364 -51.06 -50.13 -21.28
CA ILE A 364 -51.26 -51.33 -20.45
C ILE A 364 -51.16 -50.97 -18.96
N ILE A 365 -50.09 -50.26 -18.56
CA ILE A 365 -49.79 -49.84 -17.19
C ILE A 365 -49.37 -48.36 -17.23
N PRO A 366 -50.31 -47.41 -17.34
CA PRO A 366 -49.99 -45.99 -17.51
C PRO A 366 -49.21 -45.39 -16.34
N GLU A 367 -49.37 -45.91 -15.12
CA GLU A 367 -48.82 -45.33 -13.88
C GLU A 367 -47.29 -45.39 -13.82
N VAL A 368 -46.66 -46.33 -14.55
CA VAL A 368 -45.19 -46.43 -14.58
C VAL A 368 -44.54 -45.55 -15.64
N VAL A 369 -45.35 -44.84 -16.45
CA VAL A 369 -44.88 -44.00 -17.56
C VAL A 369 -45.07 -42.53 -17.22
N SER A 370 -43.99 -41.76 -17.25
CA SER A 370 -43.99 -40.31 -17.03
C SER A 370 -43.67 -39.55 -18.31
N GLY A 371 -44.11 -38.29 -18.37
CA GLY A 371 -43.87 -37.37 -19.49
C GLY A 371 -45.08 -37.13 -20.40
N ASN A 372 -45.02 -36.06 -21.18
CA ASN A 372 -46.08 -35.62 -22.09
C ASN A 372 -45.55 -35.28 -23.48
N GLU A 373 -45.77 -36.19 -24.44
CA GLU A 373 -45.39 -36.00 -25.84
C GLU A 373 -46.05 -34.79 -26.49
N SER A 374 -47.29 -34.44 -26.11
CA SER A 374 -47.98 -33.26 -26.63
C SER A 374 -47.33 -31.95 -26.20
N LYS A 375 -46.49 -31.98 -25.16
CA LYS A 375 -45.66 -30.84 -24.72
C LYS A 375 -44.22 -30.92 -25.25
N GLY A 376 -43.91 -31.89 -26.11
CA GLY A 376 -42.56 -32.14 -26.63
C GLY A 376 -41.63 -32.84 -25.63
N GLU A 377 -42.16 -33.41 -24.54
CA GLU A 377 -41.37 -34.17 -23.58
C GLU A 377 -41.17 -35.62 -24.04
N ASN A 378 -40.01 -36.20 -23.71
CA ASN A 378 -39.79 -37.64 -23.89
C ASN A 378 -40.53 -38.44 -22.80
N LEU A 379 -41.19 -39.52 -23.19
CA LEU A 379 -41.74 -40.48 -22.22
C LEU A 379 -40.61 -41.27 -21.54
N SER A 380 -40.76 -41.51 -20.25
CA SER A 380 -39.83 -42.30 -19.43
C SER A 380 -40.59 -43.39 -18.67
N ILE A 381 -39.92 -44.51 -18.39
CA ILE A 381 -40.49 -45.63 -17.62
C ILE A 381 -39.77 -45.74 -16.27
N THR A 382 -40.52 -45.75 -15.18
CA THR A 382 -40.02 -46.10 -13.85
C THR A 382 -39.99 -47.62 -13.71
N TYR A 383 -38.92 -48.25 -14.20
CA TYR A 383 -38.81 -49.72 -14.25
C TYR A 383 -38.97 -50.42 -12.89
N SER A 384 -38.59 -49.77 -11.79
CA SER A 384 -38.77 -50.32 -10.43
C SER A 384 -40.23 -50.57 -10.08
N ASP A 385 -41.14 -49.80 -10.66
CA ASP A 385 -42.57 -49.87 -10.35
C ASP A 385 -43.26 -51.03 -11.07
N LEU A 386 -42.56 -51.69 -12.01
CA LEU A 386 -42.99 -52.97 -12.59
C LEU A 386 -42.74 -54.15 -11.63
N ILE A 387 -41.88 -54.01 -10.62
CA ILE A 387 -41.54 -55.11 -9.69
C ILE A 387 -42.77 -55.62 -8.94
N PRO A 388 -43.64 -54.78 -8.32
CA PRO A 388 -44.88 -55.24 -7.72
C PRO A 388 -45.81 -56.00 -8.67
N VAL A 389 -45.87 -55.58 -9.95
CA VAL A 389 -46.68 -56.24 -10.98
C VAL A 389 -46.11 -57.63 -11.29
N LEU A 390 -44.78 -57.74 -11.43
CA LEU A 390 -44.10 -59.02 -11.61
C LEU A 390 -44.31 -59.96 -10.41
N ILE A 391 -44.22 -59.44 -9.18
CA ILE A 391 -44.50 -60.22 -7.97
C ILE A 391 -45.92 -60.78 -7.99
N ASN A 392 -46.93 -59.96 -8.34
CA ASN A 392 -48.31 -60.43 -8.41
C ASN A 392 -48.51 -61.45 -9.54
N SER A 393 -47.87 -61.23 -10.70
CA SER A 393 -47.90 -62.14 -11.84
C SER A 393 -47.34 -63.53 -11.49
N ILE A 394 -46.22 -63.57 -10.76
CA ILE A 394 -45.61 -64.82 -10.29
C ILE A 394 -46.56 -65.55 -9.31
N LYS A 395 -47.23 -64.82 -8.43
CA LYS A 395 -48.23 -65.42 -7.52
C LYS A 395 -49.42 -66.00 -8.27
N GLU A 396 -49.93 -65.33 -9.29
CA GLU A 396 -51.01 -65.83 -10.15
C GLU A 396 -50.59 -67.04 -10.97
N GLN A 397 -49.37 -67.00 -11.51
CA GLN A 397 -48.78 -68.13 -12.22
C GLN A 397 -48.63 -69.34 -11.29
N GLN A 398 -48.16 -69.15 -10.05
CA GLN A 398 -48.04 -70.21 -9.06
C GLN A 398 -49.40 -70.86 -8.75
N LYS A 399 -50.46 -70.06 -8.57
CA LYS A 399 -51.83 -70.58 -8.37
C LYS A 399 -52.28 -71.46 -9.55
N THR A 400 -51.96 -71.06 -10.78
CA THR A 400 -52.29 -71.83 -11.98
C THR A 400 -51.53 -73.16 -12.00
N ILE A 401 -50.24 -73.14 -11.66
CA ILE A 401 -49.40 -74.35 -11.58
C ILE A 401 -49.95 -75.31 -10.52
N ASP A 402 -50.29 -74.83 -9.33
CA ASP A 402 -50.84 -75.66 -8.26
C ASP A 402 -52.17 -76.31 -8.67
N SER A 403 -53.02 -75.56 -9.38
CA SER A 403 -54.26 -76.08 -9.96
C SER A 403 -53.99 -77.19 -11.00
N LEU A 404 -53.07 -76.97 -11.93
CA LEU A 404 -52.69 -77.96 -12.95
C LEU A 404 -52.10 -79.23 -12.32
N ILE A 405 -51.24 -79.09 -11.31
CA ILE A 405 -50.68 -80.23 -10.56
C ILE A 405 -51.80 -81.04 -9.90
N THR A 406 -52.78 -80.36 -9.32
CA THR A 406 -53.93 -81.01 -8.66
C THR A 406 -54.79 -81.77 -9.66
N GLN A 407 -55.09 -81.17 -10.81
CA GLN A 407 -55.82 -81.84 -11.89
C GLN A 407 -55.05 -83.05 -12.44
N ASN A 408 -53.75 -82.92 -12.68
CA ASN A 408 -52.91 -84.03 -13.14
C ASN A 408 -52.90 -85.20 -12.15
N LYS A 409 -52.77 -84.93 -10.83
CA LYS A 409 -52.89 -85.98 -9.81
C LYS A 409 -54.25 -86.68 -9.87
N SER A 410 -55.34 -85.91 -10.03
CA SER A 410 -56.68 -86.49 -10.18
C SER A 410 -56.79 -87.36 -11.43
N PHE A 411 -56.22 -86.95 -12.57
CA PHE A 411 -56.23 -87.73 -13.79
C PHE A 411 -55.38 -89.00 -13.68
N SER A 412 -54.17 -88.92 -13.12
CA SER A 412 -53.33 -90.10 -12.86
C SER A 412 -54.06 -91.13 -11.99
N ASN A 413 -54.76 -90.68 -10.93
CA ASN A 413 -55.55 -91.57 -10.08
C ASN A 413 -56.72 -92.23 -10.85
N ARG A 414 -57.37 -91.51 -11.78
CA ARG A 414 -58.45 -92.07 -12.61
C ARG A 414 -57.93 -93.10 -13.61
N ILE A 415 -56.77 -92.86 -14.23
CA ILE A 415 -56.13 -93.83 -15.15
C ILE A 415 -55.79 -95.12 -14.40
N LEU A 416 -55.16 -95.02 -13.23
CA LEU A 416 -54.85 -96.18 -12.38
C LEU A 416 -56.07 -97.01 -11.98
N LEU A 417 -57.24 -96.39 -11.86
CA LEU A 417 -58.50 -97.10 -11.57
C LEU A 417 -59.10 -97.78 -12.81
N LEU A 418 -58.85 -97.25 -14.01
CA LEU A 418 -59.31 -97.82 -15.26
C LEU A 418 -58.42 -98.98 -15.72
N GLU A 419 -57.11 -98.90 -15.54
CA GLU A 419 -56.16 -100.00 -15.86
C GLU A 419 -56.32 -101.23 -14.96
N LYS A 420 -57.02 -101.09 -13.83
CA LYS A 420 -57.36 -102.19 -12.91
C LYS A 420 -58.66 -102.91 -13.26
N LYS A 421 -59.40 -102.43 -14.25
CA LYS A 421 -60.58 -103.11 -14.82
C LYS A 421 -60.18 -103.80 -16.12
#